data_AF-G0MVY3-F1
#
_entry.id   AF-G0MVY3-F1
#
_cell.length_a   1.000
_cell.length_b   1.000
_cell.length_c   1.000
_cell.angle_alpha   90.00
_cell.angle_beta   90.00
_cell.angle_gamma   90.00
#
_symmetry.space_group_name_H-M   'P 1'
#
loop_
_entity.id
_entity.type
_entity.pdbx_description
1 polymer ?
#
loop_
_entity_poly.entity_id
_entity_poly.type
_entity_poly.pdbx_seq_one_letter_code
_entity_poly.pdbx_strand_id
1 'polypeptide(L)'
;MTETPKLSIYEKGFAKTDKTDAILVVDGKRLHVNKAISHKLTRHEKLILADKYKSEKLSTYALGLYDTKRSFYDFWYEKDRKFSDELKGKLFDSFFDRYADSLH
;
A
#
# COMPACT_ATOMS: atom_id res chain seq x y z
N MET A 1 28.20 16.38 -15.22
CA MET A 1 26.82 16.88 -15.14
C MET A 1 25.96 15.73 -14.62
N THR A 2 25.72 15.66 -13.31
CA THR A 2 24.87 14.61 -12.72
C THR A 2 23.41 15.07 -12.84
N GLU A 3 22.67 14.52 -13.80
CA GLU A 3 21.24 14.76 -13.91
C GLU A 3 20.56 14.23 -12.64
N THR A 4 20.02 15.15 -11.84
CA THR A 4 19.21 14.81 -10.68
C THR A 4 17.97 14.06 -11.18
N PRO A 5 17.71 12.81 -10.74
CA PRO A 5 16.54 12.08 -11.20
C PRO A 5 15.29 12.88 -10.87
N LYS A 6 14.41 13.06 -11.86
CA LYS A 6 13.15 13.77 -11.68
C LYS A 6 12.28 13.00 -10.69
N LEU A 7 12.38 13.37 -9.41
CA LEU A 7 11.62 12.79 -8.31
C LEU A 7 10.14 12.74 -8.69
N SER A 8 9.55 11.53 -8.68
CA SER A 8 8.14 11.36 -9.00
C SER A 8 7.30 12.14 -7.97
N ILE A 9 6.12 12.61 -8.36
CA ILE A 9 5.17 13.32 -7.47
C ILE A 9 4.94 12.64 -6.11
N TYR A 10 5.17 11.32 -6.02
CA TYR A 10 5.09 10.55 -4.79
C TYR A 10 6.31 10.70 -3.90
N GLU A 11 7.53 10.68 -4.46
CA GLU A 11 8.77 10.89 -3.69
C GLU A 11 8.85 12.32 -3.14
N LYS A 12 8.25 13.31 -3.82
CA LYS A 12 8.07 14.66 -3.25
C LYS A 12 7.16 14.66 -2.01
N GLY A 13 6.15 13.78 -1.97
CA GLY A 13 5.26 13.63 -0.81
C GLY A 13 5.93 12.98 0.40
N PHE A 14 7.04 12.27 0.19
CA PHE A 14 7.81 11.56 1.22
C PHE A 14 9.23 12.14 1.42
N ALA A 15 9.47 13.35 0.89
CA ALA A 15 10.72 14.06 1.10
C ALA A 15 10.87 14.37 2.60
N LYS A 16 12.11 14.32 3.10
CA LYS A 16 12.40 14.69 4.48
C LYS A 16 11.96 16.14 4.71
N THR A 17 11.11 16.35 5.70
CA THR A 17 10.73 17.70 6.15
C THR A 17 10.79 17.76 7.67
N ASP A 18 10.79 18.97 8.22
CA ASP A 18 10.79 19.22 9.66
C ASP A 18 9.52 18.65 10.35
N LYS A 19 8.53 18.24 9.56
CA LYS A 19 7.25 17.69 10.01
C LYS A 19 7.17 16.17 9.90
N THR A 20 8.18 15.47 9.40
CA THR A 20 8.18 14.00 9.33
C THR A 20 8.70 13.40 10.64
N ASP A 21 7.91 12.53 11.28
CA ASP A 21 8.19 11.93 12.59
C ASP A 21 8.41 10.40 12.51
N ALA A 22 8.37 9.83 11.30
CA ALA A 22 8.64 8.42 11.04
C ALA A 22 9.35 8.22 9.70
N ILE A 23 10.17 7.17 9.61
CA ILE A 23 10.84 6.77 8.38
C ILE A 23 10.33 5.38 8.02
N LEU A 24 9.66 5.27 6.88
CA LEU A 24 9.32 3.99 6.27
C LEU A 24 10.52 3.56 5.42
N VAL A 25 11.14 2.43 5.78
CA VAL A 25 12.16 1.82 4.93
C VAL A 25 11.48 0.79 4.05
N VAL A 26 11.56 0.98 2.75
CA VAL A 26 10.99 0.09 1.74
C VAL A 26 12.09 -0.28 0.76
N ASP A 27 12.50 -1.55 0.75
CA ASP A 27 13.51 -2.07 -0.18
C ASP A 27 14.80 -1.20 -0.24
N GLY A 28 15.32 -0.83 0.93
CA GLY A 28 16.48 0.05 1.07
C GLY A 28 16.22 1.55 0.82
N LYS A 29 15.07 1.94 0.27
CA LYS A 29 14.66 3.33 0.10
C LYS A 29 13.99 3.87 1.36
N ARG A 30 14.38 5.08 1.79
CA ARG A 30 13.84 5.75 2.98
C ARG A 30 12.78 6.77 2.58
N LEU A 31 11.53 6.47 2.88
CA LEU A 31 10.39 7.38 2.73
C LEU A 31 10.16 8.07 4.07
N HIS A 32 10.31 9.39 4.12
CA HIS A 32 10.00 10.15 5.33
C HIS A 32 8.49 10.37 5.37
N VAL A 33 7.85 9.80 6.39
CA VAL A 33 6.40 9.86 6.59
C VAL A 33 6.10 10.63 7.87
N ASN A 34 4.94 11.26 7.90
CA ASN A 34 4.36 11.74 9.14
C ASN A 34 3.33 10.69 9.61
N LYS A 35 3.32 10.31 10.89
CA LYS A 35 2.34 9.38 11.47
C LYS A 35 0.90 9.81 11.19
N ALA A 36 0.62 11.11 11.20
CA ALA A 36 -0.67 11.66 10.82
C ALA A 36 -1.00 11.45 9.32
N ILE A 37 -0.01 11.41 8.42
CA ILE A 37 -0.24 11.04 7.02
C ILE A 37 -0.57 9.55 6.90
N SER A 38 0.06 8.68 7.71
CA SER A 38 -0.30 7.25 7.77
C SER A 38 -1.76 7.02 8.21
N HIS A 39 -2.26 7.86 9.13
CA HIS A 39 -3.67 7.86 9.54
C HIS A 39 -4.62 8.41 8.47
N LYS A 40 -4.16 9.31 7.60
CA LYS A 40 -4.99 9.88 6.51
C LYS A 40 -5.16 8.95 5.32
N LEU A 41 -4.19 8.06 5.07
CA LEU A 41 -4.27 7.12 3.95
C LEU A 41 -5.34 6.06 4.22
N THR A 42 -6.20 5.84 3.24
CA THR A 42 -7.12 4.70 3.22
C THR A 42 -6.35 3.38 3.11
N ARG A 43 -6.99 2.26 3.47
CA ARG A 43 -6.40 0.91 3.30
C ARG A 43 -6.07 0.61 1.83
N HIS A 44 -6.87 1.11 0.89
CA HIS A 44 -6.65 0.95 -0.55
C HIS A 44 -5.42 1.73 -1.02
N GLU A 45 -5.28 2.99 -0.62
CA GLU A 45 -4.08 3.79 -0.94
C GLU A 45 -2.81 3.17 -0.35
N LYS A 46 -2.90 2.55 0.83
CA LYS A 46 -1.78 1.82 1.43
C LYS A 46 -1.37 0.61 0.57
N LEU A 47 -2.33 -0.11 -0.03
CA LEU A 47 -2.03 -1.19 -0.99
C LEU A 47 -1.38 -0.66 -2.27
N ILE A 48 -1.90 0.44 -2.83
CA ILE A 48 -1.28 1.07 -4.02
C ILE A 48 0.18 1.43 -3.75
N LEU A 49 0.47 2.01 -2.59
CA LEU A 49 1.83 2.35 -2.20
C LEU A 49 2.69 1.10 -1.99
N ALA A 50 2.15 0.08 -1.30
CA ALA A 50 2.86 -1.17 -1.09
C ALA A 50 3.27 -1.83 -2.41
N ASP A 51 2.34 -1.89 -3.37
CA ASP A 51 2.57 -2.44 -4.71
C ASP A 51 3.65 -1.65 -5.45
N LYS A 52 3.48 -0.33 -5.51
CA LYS A 52 4.35 0.58 -6.24
C LYS A 52 5.81 0.50 -5.77
N TYR A 53 6.01 0.34 -4.47
CA TYR A 53 7.34 0.27 -3.87
C TYR A 53 7.78 -1.16 -3.54
N LYS A 54 7.02 -2.19 -3.96
CA LYS A 54 7.30 -3.61 -3.70
C LYS A 54 7.59 -3.91 -2.22
N SER A 55 6.78 -3.31 -1.33
CA SER A 55 6.97 -3.41 0.11
C SER A 55 6.19 -4.57 0.70
N GLU A 56 6.87 -5.68 1.00
CA GLU A 56 6.24 -6.82 1.70
C GLU A 56 5.63 -6.43 3.04
N LYS A 57 6.36 -5.66 3.85
CA LYS A 57 5.87 -5.26 5.18
C LYS A 57 4.60 -4.40 5.09
N LEU A 58 4.55 -3.46 4.15
CA LEU A 58 3.38 -2.59 3.97
C LEU A 58 2.23 -3.35 3.31
N SER A 59 2.49 -4.28 2.39
CA SER A 59 1.46 -5.09 1.75
C SER A 59 0.80 -6.00 2.78
N THR A 60 1.57 -6.71 3.61
CA THR A 60 1.01 -7.52 4.71
C THR A 60 0.18 -6.69 5.68
N TYR A 61 0.68 -5.53 6.10
CA TYR A 61 -0.08 -4.63 6.98
C TYR A 61 -1.39 -4.16 6.32
N ALA A 62 -1.33 -3.69 5.07
CA ALA A 62 -2.49 -3.16 4.38
C ALA A 62 -3.53 -4.24 4.06
N LEU A 63 -3.10 -5.45 3.66
CA LEU A 63 -3.97 -6.62 3.49
C LEU A 63 -4.64 -7.01 4.81
N GLY A 64 -3.93 -6.89 5.93
CA GLY A 64 -4.51 -7.12 7.27
C GLY A 64 -5.65 -6.15 7.64
N LEU A 65 -5.76 -4.99 6.98
CA LEU A 65 -6.89 -4.06 7.14
C LEU A 65 -8.15 -4.50 6.38
N TYR A 66 -8.07 -5.57 5.59
CA TYR A 66 -9.20 -6.19 4.89
C TYR A 66 -9.73 -7.39 5.68
N ASP A 67 -10.16 -7.14 6.92
CA ASP A 67 -10.56 -8.12 7.92
C ASP A 67 -12.06 -8.46 7.91
N THR A 68 -12.83 -7.87 7.00
CA THR A 68 -14.26 -8.13 6.79
C THR A 68 -14.57 -8.28 5.31
N LYS A 69 -15.56 -9.11 4.93
CA LYS A 69 -16.03 -9.21 3.53
C LYS A 69 -16.35 -7.84 2.92
N ARG A 70 -16.94 -6.93 3.70
CA ARG A 70 -17.32 -5.58 3.26
C ARG A 70 -16.13 -4.73 2.83
N SER A 71 -14.97 -4.89 3.47
CA SER A 71 -13.76 -4.14 3.09
C SER A 71 -13.32 -4.43 1.65
N PHE A 72 -13.58 -5.64 1.15
CA PHE A 72 -13.24 -6.02 -0.23
C PHE A 72 -14.12 -5.34 -1.30
N TYR A 73 -15.17 -4.61 -0.91
CA TYR A 73 -15.90 -3.76 -1.86
C TYR A 73 -15.04 -2.64 -2.45
N ASP A 74 -13.92 -2.28 -1.82
CA ASP A 74 -12.93 -1.38 -2.41
C ASP A 74 -12.42 -1.88 -3.78
N PHE A 75 -12.56 -3.18 -4.06
CA PHE A 75 -12.09 -3.82 -5.28
C PHE A 75 -13.22 -4.18 -6.25
N TRP A 76 -14.43 -3.64 -6.05
CA TRP A 76 -15.59 -4.00 -6.88
C TRP A 76 -15.36 -3.66 -8.38
N TYR A 77 -14.83 -2.47 -8.67
CA TYR A 77 -14.54 -2.05 -10.03
C TYR A 77 -13.13 -2.45 -10.47
N GLU A 78 -12.99 -2.80 -11.75
CA GLU A 78 -11.71 -3.20 -12.34
C GLU A 78 -10.63 -2.12 -12.22
N LYS A 79 -11.02 -0.85 -12.34
CA LYS A 79 -10.13 0.30 -12.19
C LYS A 79 -9.45 0.36 -10.81
N ASP A 80 -10.08 -0.22 -9.78
CA ASP A 80 -9.60 -0.20 -8.40
C ASP A 80 -8.69 -1.42 -8.10
N ARG A 81 -8.52 -2.32 -9.07
CA ARG A 81 -7.66 -3.52 -9.02
C ARG A 81 -6.39 -3.39 -9.86
N LYS A 82 -5.98 -2.15 -10.18
CA LYS A 82 -4.77 -1.85 -10.97
C LYS A 82 -3.48 -2.04 -10.15
N PHE A 83 -3.30 -3.25 -9.64
CA PHE A 83 -2.11 -3.71 -8.94
C PHE A 83 -1.26 -4.61 -9.84
N SER A 84 -0.02 -4.88 -9.43
CA SER A 84 0.77 -5.99 -9.97
C SER A 84 0.05 -7.33 -9.78
N ASP A 85 0.35 -8.30 -10.64
CA ASP A 85 -0.25 -9.63 -10.54
C ASP A 85 0.14 -10.34 -9.24
N GLU A 86 1.32 -10.02 -8.70
CA GLU A 86 1.76 -10.50 -7.38
C GLU A 86 0.83 -10.01 -6.26
N LEU A 87 0.54 -8.70 -6.19
CA LEU A 87 -0.34 -8.19 -5.14
C LEU A 87 -1.79 -8.63 -5.33
N LYS A 88 -2.26 -8.79 -6.58
CA LYS A 88 -3.57 -9.39 -6.85
C LYS A 88 -3.63 -10.81 -6.28
N GLY A 89 -2.62 -11.65 -6.53
CA GLY A 89 -2.54 -13.00 -5.97
C GLY A 89 -2.68 -12.99 -4.44
N LYS A 90 -1.85 -12.21 -3.76
CA LYS A 90 -1.90 -12.07 -2.28
C LYS A 90 -3.26 -11.57 -1.77
N LEU A 91 -3.90 -10.67 -2.51
CA LEU A 91 -5.23 -10.17 -2.16
C LEU A 91 -6.30 -11.27 -2.29
N PHE A 92 -6.26 -12.07 -3.36
CA PHE A 92 -7.15 -13.19 -3.57
C PHE A 92 -6.93 -14.28 -2.50
N ASP A 93 -5.68 -14.67 -2.26
CA ASP A 93 -5.34 -15.65 -1.22
C ASP A 93 -5.85 -15.19 0.15
N SER A 94 -5.59 -13.92 0.53
CA SER A 94 -6.08 -13.37 1.79
C SER A 94 -7.62 -13.34 1.90
N PHE A 95 -8.35 -13.25 0.78
CA PHE A 95 -9.81 -13.33 0.80
C PHE A 95 -10.27 -14.78 0.99
N PHE A 96 -9.72 -15.71 0.20
CA PHE A 96 -10.09 -17.12 0.25
C PHE A 96 -9.75 -17.74 1.61
N ASP A 97 -8.54 -17.51 2.13
CA ASP A 97 -8.12 -18.03 3.44
C ASP A 97 -9.07 -17.61 4.58
N ARG A 98 -9.70 -16.44 4.47
CA ARG A 98 -10.59 -15.90 5.51
C ARG A 98 -12.04 -16.30 5.32
N TYR A 99 -12.49 -16.49 4.09
CA TYR A 99 -13.93 -16.54 3.79
C TYR A 99 -14.36 -17.71 2.92
N ALA A 100 -13.47 -18.60 2.49
CA ALA A 100 -13.82 -19.76 1.69
C ALA A 100 -14.95 -20.59 2.31
N ASP A 101 -14.87 -20.86 3.61
CA ASP A 101 -15.86 -21.67 4.34
C ASP A 101 -17.23 -20.98 4.48
N SER A 102 -17.27 -19.66 4.31
CA SER A 102 -18.47 -18.83 4.48
C SER A 102 -19.20 -18.55 3.16
N LEU A 103 -18.92 -19.34 2.13
CA LEU A 103 -19.58 -19.31 0.80
C LEU A 103 -20.72 -20.34 0.66
N HIS A 104 -21.01 -21.08 1.74
CA HIS A 104 -22.18 -21.96 1.88
C HIS A 104 -23.37 -21.21 2.48
#